data_AF-A0A3D6EQ13-F1
#
_entry.id   AF-A0A3D6EQ13-F1
#
_cell.length_a   1.000
_cell.length_b   1.000
_cell.length_c   1.000
_cell.angle_alpha   90.00
_cell.angle_beta   90.00
_cell.angle_gamma   90.00
#
_symmetry.space_group_name_H-M   'P 1'
#
loop_
_entity.id
_entity.type
_entity.pdbx_description
1 polymer ?
#
loop_
_entity_poly.entity_id
_entity_poly.type
_entity_poly.pdbx_seq_one_letter_code
_entity_poly.pdbx_strand_id
1 'polypeptide(L)' 'VWGDDSFFNSRNLDVYITKLRDYLREDSSIEIITIKGIGYHFVVGN' A
#
# COMPACT_ATOMS: atom_id res chain seq x y z
N VAL A 1 -3.77 -8.21 17.45
CA VAL A 1 -3.57 -6.73 17.47
C VAL A 1 -4.33 -6.05 16.32
N TRP A 2 -5.43 -6.65 15.85
CA TRP A 2 -6.21 -6.15 14.71
C TRP A 2 -7.62 -6.67 14.91
N GLY A 3 -8.49 -5.81 15.39
CA GLY A 3 -9.87 -6.17 15.77
C GLY A 3 -10.88 -5.15 15.25
N ASP A 4 -10.52 -4.37 14.24
CA ASP A 4 -11.48 -3.46 13.63
C ASP A 4 -11.06 -3.15 12.19
N ASP A 5 -11.57 -3.97 11.26
CA ASP A 5 -11.63 -3.70 9.82
C ASP A 5 -12.63 -2.55 9.54
N SER A 6 -12.47 -1.46 10.27
CA SER A 6 -13.26 -0.27 10.05
C SER A 6 -12.82 0.32 8.73
N PHE A 7 -13.79 0.48 7.83
CA PHE A 7 -13.71 1.24 6.57
C PHE A 7 -13.04 2.62 6.70
N PHE A 8 -12.83 3.13 7.91
CA PHE A 8 -12.05 4.33 8.20
C PHE A 8 -10.54 4.15 8.06
N ASN A 9 -10.00 2.97 8.34
CA ASN A 9 -8.58 2.68 8.16
C ASN A 9 -8.18 2.63 6.68
N SER A 10 -9.10 2.27 5.77
CA SER A 10 -8.79 2.21 4.34
C SER A 10 -8.53 3.58 3.71
N ARG A 11 -9.30 4.62 4.08
CA ARG A 11 -9.09 5.98 3.55
C ARG A 11 -7.77 6.60 4.03
N ASN A 12 -7.35 6.29 5.26
CA ASN A 12 -6.03 6.69 5.76
C ASN A 12 -4.92 5.83 5.14
N LEU A 13 -5.16 4.54 4.90
CA LEU A 13 -4.21 3.62 4.28
C LEU A 13 -3.79 4.12 2.89
N ASP A 14 -4.73 4.59 2.08
CA ASP A 14 -4.41 5.12 0.74
C ASP A 14 -3.40 6.28 0.78
N VAL A 15 -3.49 7.15 1.81
CA VAL A 15 -2.52 8.25 2.03
C VAL A 15 -1.15 7.70 2.41
N TYR A 16 -1.10 6.71 3.30
CA TYR A 16 0.16 6.07 3.69
C TYR A 16 0.81 5.33 2.52
N ILE A 17 0.02 4.61 1.71
CA ILE A 17 0.51 3.92 0.52
C ILE A 17 1.03 4.94 -0.51
N THR A 18 0.37 6.09 -0.68
CA THR A 18 0.86 7.15 -1.57
C THR A 18 2.21 7.68 -1.11
N LYS A 19 2.36 8.00 0.19
CA LYS A 19 3.65 8.42 0.75
C LYS A 19 4.72 7.35 0.60
N LEU A 20 4.36 6.09 0.83
CA LEU A 20 5.29 4.96 0.70
C LEU A 20 5.78 4.79 -0.74
N ARG A 21 4.90 4.93 -1.74
CA ARG A 21 5.28 4.94 -3.16
C ARG A 21 6.23 6.09 -3.50
N ASP A 22 6.04 7.26 -2.91
CA ASP A 22 6.94 8.40 -3.12
C ASP A 22 8.32 8.15 -2.50
N TYR A 23 8.39 7.56 -1.30
CA TYR A 23 9.67 7.19 -0.67
C TYR A 23 10.44 6.12 -1.44
N LEU A 24 9.73 5.20 -2.09
CA LEU A 24 10.31 4.06 -2.81
C LEU A 24 10.49 4.33 -4.32
N ARG A 25 10.17 5.54 -4.78
CA ARG A 25 10.18 5.89 -6.22
C ARG A 25 11.55 5.73 -6.88
N GLU A 26 12.64 5.90 -6.12
CA GLU A 26 14.01 5.76 -6.64
C GLU A 26 14.39 4.30 -6.88
N ASP A 27 13.70 3.36 -6.25
CA ASP A 27 13.95 1.93 -6.37
C ASP A 27 12.99 1.30 -7.39
N SER A 28 13.47 1.11 -8.61
CA SER A 28 12.70 0.47 -9.69
C SER A 28 12.46 -1.03 -9.48
N SER A 29 13.09 -1.64 -8.47
CA SER A 29 12.82 -3.03 -8.09
C SER A 29 11.54 -3.16 -7.26
N ILE A 30 11.02 -2.07 -6.69
CA ILE A 30 9.87 -2.12 -5.79
C ILE A 30 8.60 -1.61 -6.47
N GLU A 31 7.54 -2.43 -6.43
CA GLU A 31 6.24 -2.07 -6.97
C GLU A 31 5.12 -2.34 -5.96
N ILE A 32 4.18 -1.38 -5.85
CA ILE A 32 2.97 -1.52 -5.03
C ILE A 32 1.74 -1.51 -5.93
N ILE A 33 1.09 -2.67 -6.07
CA ILE A 33 -0.06 -2.89 -6.94
C ILE A 33 -1.36 -2.75 -6.13
N THR A 34 -2.30 -1.92 -6.60
CA THR A 34 -3.63 -1.80 -5.97
C THR A 34 -4.58 -2.84 -6.56
N ILE A 35 -5.09 -3.75 -5.72
CA ILE A 35 -6.08 -4.76 -6.09
C ILE A 35 -7.45 -4.32 -5.59
N LYS A 36 -8.30 -3.84 -6.51
CA LYS A 36 -9.63 -3.31 -6.18
C LYS A 36 -10.48 -4.35 -5.45
N GLY A 37 -11.06 -3.95 -4.31
CA GLY A 37 -11.91 -4.83 -3.49
C GLY A 37 -11.14 -5.83 -2.62
N ILE A 38 -9.81 -5.83 -2.67
CA ILE A 38 -8.94 -6.73 -1.88
C ILE A 38 -7.95 -5.91 -1.04
N GLY A 39 -7.18 -4.99 -1.66
CA GLY A 39 -6.19 -4.18 -0.95
C GLY A 39 -4.96 -3.87 -1.80
N TYR A 40 -3.77 -4.01 -1.21
CA TYR A 40 -2.48 -3.68 -1.83
C TYR A 40 -1.56 -4.91 -1.85
N HIS A 41 -0.84 -5.10 -2.94
CA HIS A 41 0.16 -6.15 -3.10
C HIS A 41 1.54 -5.53 -3.31
N PHE A 42 2.53 -5.99 -2.54
CA PHE A 42 3.89 -5.48 -2.55
C PHE A 42 4.81 -6.47 -3.28
N VAL A 43 5.55 -5.98 -4.26
CA VAL A 43 6.46 -6.78 -5.10
C VAL A 43 7.85 -6.19 -5.00
N VAL A 44 8.85 -7.06 -4.85
CA VAL A 44 10.27 -6.72 -4.88
C VAL A 44 10.93 -7.56 -5.97
N GLY A 45 11.55 -6.90 -6.93
CA GLY A 45 12.40 -7.49 -7.96
C GLY A 45 13.77 -7.85 -7.40
N ASN A 46 14.39 -8.89 -7.97
CA ASN A 46 15.78 -9.28 -7.68
C ASN A 46 16.78 -8.47 -8.51
#